data_AF-A0A5C7EIG9-F1
#
_entry.id   AF-A0A5C7EIG9-F1
#
_cell.length_a   1.000
_cell.length_b   1.000
_cell.length_c   1.000
_cell.angle_alpha   90.00
_cell.angle_beta   90.00
_cell.angle_gamma   90.00
#
_symmetry.space_group_name_H-M   'P 1'
#
loop_
_entity.id
_entity.type
_entity.pdbx_description
1 polymer ?
#
loop_
_entity_poly.entity_id
_entity_poly.type
_entity_poly.pdbx_seq_one_letter_code
_entity_poly.pdbx_strand_id
1 'polypeptide(L)' 'MSVRNMQGARKLLAQIERRGYTLEPDLMDGALAIRIYLNQGQKAVDQQTREQIKANKWWLLLALWERPLLHRT' A
#
# COMPACT_ATOMS: atom_id res chain seq x y z
N MET A 1 0.92 13.79 -4.15
CA MET A 1 2.25 14.10 -3.57
C MET A 1 3.09 12.82 -3.61
N SER A 2 4.32 12.88 -4.09
CA SER A 2 5.22 11.72 -4.17
C SER A 2 6.14 11.68 -2.94
N VAL A 3 6.27 10.50 -2.32
CA VAL A 3 7.20 10.27 -1.21
C VAL A 3 8.61 10.08 -1.76
N ARG A 4 9.61 10.56 -1.04
CA ARG A 4 11.02 10.55 -1.48
C ARG A 4 11.95 9.73 -0.58
N ASN A 5 11.41 9.10 0.46
CA ASN A 5 12.17 8.31 1.41
C ASN A 5 11.28 7.26 2.11
N MET A 6 11.91 6.31 2.81
CA MET A 6 11.21 5.24 3.54
C MET A 6 10.29 5.77 4.63
N GLN A 7 10.66 6.84 5.35
CA GLN A 7 9.82 7.40 6.40
C GLN A 7 8.49 7.94 5.82
N GLY A 8 8.55 8.62 4.68
CA GLY A 8 7.38 9.09 3.94
C GLY A 8 6.53 7.93 3.42
N ALA A 9 7.17 6.88 2.91
CA ALA A 9 6.50 5.68 2.45
C ALA A 9 5.71 4.99 3.58
N ARG A 10 6.31 4.82 4.76
CA ARG A 10 5.64 4.24 5.95
C ARG A 10 4.48 5.09 6.42
N LYS A 11 4.64 6.42 6.45
CA LYS A 11 3.56 7.35 6.80
C LYS A 11 2.39 7.25 5.82
N LEU A 12 2.69 7.20 4.52
CA LEU A 12 1.67 7.04 3.48
C LEU A 12 0.95 5.69 3.60
N LEU A 13 1.69 4.60 3.79
CA LEU A 13 1.14 3.27 4.01
C LEU A 13 0.16 3.26 5.20
N ALA A 14 0.57 3.80 6.34
CA ALA A 14 -0.29 3.90 7.53
C ALA A 14 -1.52 4.80 7.31
N GLN A 15 -1.41 5.87 6.51
CA GLN A 15 -2.55 6.71 6.15
C GLN A 15 -3.57 5.96 5.29
N ILE A 16 -3.10 5.18 4.31
CA ILE A 16 -3.95 4.36 3.44
C ILE A 16 -4.69 3.30 4.28
N GLU A 17 -4.01 2.68 5.24
CA GLU A 17 -4.62 1.70 6.14
C GLU A 17 -5.66 2.28 7.08
N ARG A 18 -5.40 3.47 7.64
CA ARG A 18 -6.39 4.20 8.45
C ARG A 18 -7.63 4.60 7.65
N ARG A 19 -7.50 4.75 6.33
CA ARG A 19 -8.63 4.98 5.42
C ARG A 19 -9.42 3.70 5.15
N GLY A 20 -9.05 2.55 5.70
CA GLY A 20 -9.78 1.29 5.51
C GLY A 20 -9.28 0.47 4.32
N TYR A 21 -8.05 0.68 3.86
CA TYR A 21 -7.46 -0.11 2.77
C TYR A 21 -6.26 -0.92 3.28
N THR A 22 -6.26 -2.22 3.07
CA THR A 22 -5.08 -3.04 3.36
C THR A 22 -4.27 -3.23 2.07
N LEU A 23 -2.95 -3.01 2.13
CA LEU A 23 -2.06 -3.15 0.98
C LEU A 23 -1.16 -4.37 1.19
N GLU A 24 -1.07 -5.24 0.19
CA GLU A 24 -0.14 -6.37 0.20
C GLU A 24 0.69 -6.38 -1.10
N PRO A 25 1.97 -6.79 -1.02
CA PRO A 25 2.76 -7.06 -2.22
C PRO A 25 2.18 -8.27 -2.94
N ASP A 26 2.15 -8.20 -4.27
CA ASP A 26 1.59 -9.24 -5.12
C ASP A 26 2.39 -9.36 -6.42
N LEU A 27 2.12 -10.41 -7.19
CA LEU A 27 2.66 -10.62 -8.52
C LEU A 27 1.49 -10.75 -9.50
N MET A 28 1.40 -9.82 -10.46
CA MET A 28 0.44 -9.88 -11.56
C MET A 28 1.20 -9.82 -12.89
N ASP A 29 0.94 -10.78 -13.77
CA ASP A 29 1.52 -10.87 -15.11
C ASP A 29 3.06 -10.76 -15.12
N GLY A 30 3.71 -11.36 -14.12
CA GLY A 30 5.18 -11.35 -13.98
C GLY A 30 5.76 -10.04 -13.45
N ALA A 31 4.94 -9.07 -13.04
CA ALA A 31 5.39 -7.81 -12.47
C ALA A 31 5.00 -7.69 -10.98
N LEU A 32 5.89 -7.07 -10.19
CA LEU A 32 5.57 -6.66 -8.82
C LEU A 32 4.37 -5.72 -8.84
N ALA A 33 3.36 -6.06 -8.07
CA ALA A 33 2.10 -5.35 -7.94
C ALA A 33 1.80 -5.08 -6.46
N ILE A 34 0.86 -4.18 -6.21
CA ILE A 34 0.28 -3.98 -4.89
C ILE A 34 -1.19 -4.36 -5.00
N ARG A 35 -1.60 -5.38 -4.25
CA ARG A 35 -2.99 -5.74 -4.10
C ARG A 35 -3.61 -4.88 -3.01
N ILE A 36 -4.81 -4.37 -3.28
CA ILE A 36 -5.54 -3.49 -2.37
C ILE A 36 -6.80 -4.23 -1.91
N TYR A 37 -6.94 -4.44 -0.61
CA TYR A 37 -8.15 -4.99 -0.01
C TYR A 37 -8.95 -3.87 0.64
N LEU A 38 -10.26 -3.91 0.43
CA LEU A 38 -11.21 -3.00 1.06
C LEU A 38 -11.58 -3.57 2.43
N ASN A 39 -11.35 -2.82 3.50
CA ASN A 39 -11.87 -3.16 4.82
C ASN A 39 -13.34 -2.70 4.91
N GLN A 40 -14.07 -3.28 5.86
CA GLN A 40 -15.54 -3.18 5.98
C GLN A 40 -16.09 -1.76 5.74
N GLY A 41 -17.11 -1.66 4.88
CA GLY A 41 -17.84 -0.42 4.59
C GLY A 41 -17.45 0.28 3.29
N GLN A 42 -16.36 -0.13 2.62
CA GLN A 42 -15.96 0.44 1.34
C GLN A 42 -16.39 -0.42 0.15
N LYS A 43 -16.97 0.23 -0.86
CA LYS A 43 -17.39 -0.41 -2.12
C LYS A 43 -16.31 -0.35 -3.21
N ALA A 44 -15.40 0.63 -3.14
CA ALA A 44 -14.34 0.85 -4.12
C ALA A 44 -13.20 1.66 -3.50
N VAL A 45 -12.02 1.56 -4.11
CA VAL A 45 -10.88 2.44 -3.80
C VAL A 45 -11.13 3.82 -4.39
N ASP A 46 -11.09 4.86 -3.56
CA ASP A 46 -11.22 6.24 -4.04
C ASP A 46 -10.08 6.62 -4.99
N GLN A 47 -10.38 7.49 -5.96
CA GLN A 47 -9.45 7.85 -7.02
C GLN A 47 -8.16 8.50 -6.48
N GLN A 48 -8.25 9.27 -5.40
CA GLN A 48 -7.08 9.90 -4.80
C GLN A 48 -6.13 8.85 -4.21
N THR A 49 -6.64 7.88 -3.47
CA THR A 49 -5.86 6.78 -2.91
C THR A 49 -5.24 5.94 -4.02
N ARG A 50 -5.98 5.65 -5.10
CA ARG A 50 -5.45 4.92 -6.26
C ARG A 50 -4.27 5.64 -6.92
N GLU A 51 -4.39 6.95 -7.17
CA GLU A 51 -3.31 7.75 -7.73
C GLU A 51 -2.11 7.87 -6.76
N GLN A 52 -2.36 7.97 -5.46
CA GLN A 52 -1.30 7.96 -4.45
C GLN A 52 -0.53 6.63 -4.44
N ILE A 53 -1.21 5.49 -4.53
CA ILE A 53 -0.56 4.17 -4.59
C ILE A 53 0.26 4.05 -5.87
N LYS A 54 -0.32 4.42 -7.02
CA LYS A 54 0.37 4.36 -8.32
C LYS A 54 1.62 5.23 -8.35
N ALA A 55 1.53 6.47 -7.88
CA ALA A 55 2.64 7.41 -7.85
C ALA A 55 3.78 7.00 -6.88
N ASN A 56 3.48 6.15 -5.91
CA ASN A 56 4.42 5.75 -4.85
C ASN A 56 4.66 4.23 -4.80
N LYS A 57 4.32 3.50 -5.87
CA LYS A 57 4.31 2.03 -5.92
C LYS A 57 5.59 1.42 -5.37
N TRP A 58 6.76 1.85 -5.85
CA TRP A 58 8.04 1.28 -5.44
C TRP A 58 8.37 1.55 -3.97
N TRP A 59 8.12 2.76 -3.50
CA TRP A 59 8.30 3.12 -2.09
C TRP A 59 7.35 2.35 -1.18
N LEU A 60 6.11 2.16 -1.59
CA LEU A 60 5.13 1.37 -0.84
C LEU A 60 5.51 -0.11 -0.84
N LEU A 61 5.99 -0.67 -1.95
CA LEU A 61 6.51 -2.05 -2.00
C LEU A 61 7.69 -2.23 -1.04
N LEU A 62 8.65 -1.30 -1.01
CA LEU A 62 9.75 -1.33 -0.05
C LEU A 62 9.24 -1.23 1.40
N ALA A 63 8.28 -0.35 1.67
CA ALA A 63 7.70 -0.20 3.01
C ALA A 63 6.94 -1.45 3.45
N LEU A 64 6.26 -2.14 2.52
CA LEU A 64 5.60 -3.42 2.76
C LEU A 64 6.62 -4.54 3.02
N TRP A 65 7.72 -4.56 2.26
CA TRP A 65 8.80 -5.53 2.45
C TRP A 65 9.53 -5.37 3.78
N GLU A 66 9.70 -4.13 4.24
CA GLU A 66 10.34 -3.84 5.53
C GLU A 66 9.47 -4.22 6.73
N ARG A 67 8.19 -4.52 6.53
CA ARG A 67 7.34 -4.94 7.64
C ARG A 67 7.88 -6.23 8.25
N PRO A 68 8.21 -6.23 9.55
CA PRO A 68 8.52 -7.48 10.21
C PRO A 68 7.30 -8.39 10.09
N LEU A 69 7.53 -9.64 9.66
CA LEU A 69 6.54 -10.72 9.56
C LEU A 69 6.01 -11.07 10.96
N LEU A 70 5.27 -10.16 11.61
CA LEU A 70 4.85 -10.35 13.00
C LEU A 70 3.53 -11.14 13.16
N HIS A 71 2.92 -11.60 12.06
CA HIS A 71 1.72 -12.44 12.13
C HIS A 71 1.73 -13.53 11.06
N ARG A 72 2.56 -14.56 11.28
CA ARG A 72 2.30 -15.93 10.80
C ARG A 72 2.55 -16.88 11.97
N THR A 73 1.69 -16.82 12.98
CA THR A 73 1.44 -17.93 13.92
C THR A 73 0.29 -18.76 13.41
#